data_AF-A0A069D2P8-F1
#
_entry.id   AF-A0A069D2P8-F1
#
_cell.length_a   1.000
_cell.length_b   1.000
_cell.length_c   1.000
_cell.angle_alpha   90.00
_cell.angle_beta   90.00
_cell.angle_gamma   90.00
#
_symmetry.space_group_name_H-M   'P 1'
#
loop_
_entity.id
_entity.type
_entity.pdbx_description
1 polymer ?
#
loop_
_entity_poly.entity_id
_entity_poly.type
_entity_poly.pdbx_seq_one_letter_code
_entity_poly.pdbx_strand_id
1 'polypeptide(L)' 'MDITLLDKAEIQRVFETLSESGNVIMPLAPAAWTPLYGMVIDRYGIYWNIMQK' A
#
# COMPACT_ATOMS: atom_id res chain seq x y z
N MET A 1 -10.25 -2.10 -1.85
CA MET A 1 -9.57 -3.39 -2.09
C MET A 1 -8.46 -3.53 -1.08
N ASP A 2 -8.20 -4.75 -0.59
CA ASP A 2 -7.21 -4.99 0.44
C ASP A 2 -6.14 -5.95 -0.09
N ILE A 3 -4.87 -5.56 0.06
CA ILE A 3 -3.70 -6.35 -0.30
C ILE A 3 -2.94 -6.65 0.99
N THR A 4 -2.62 -7.93 1.20
CA THR A 4 -1.85 -8.40 2.34
C THR A 4 -0.68 -9.25 1.84
N LEU A 5 0.54 -8.81 2.11
CA LEU A 5 1.78 -9.46 1.65
C LEU A 5 2.70 -9.76 2.83
N LEU A 6 3.55 -10.78 2.69
CA LEU A 6 4.51 -11.19 3.72
C LEU A 6 5.86 -10.51 3.53
N ASP A 7 6.30 -10.39 2.28
CA ASP A 7 7.60 -9.83 1.95
C ASP A 7 7.55 -8.29 1.90
N LYS A 8 8.51 -7.68 2.59
CA LYS A 8 8.67 -6.23 2.66
C LYS A 8 8.98 -5.62 1.30
N ALA A 9 9.85 -6.26 0.50
CA ALA A 9 10.23 -5.73 -0.80
C ALA A 9 9.04 -5.78 -1.77
N GLU A 10 8.25 -6.86 -1.74
CA GLU A 10 7.03 -6.95 -2.52
C GLU A 10 6.01 -5.87 -2.15
N ILE A 11 5.83 -5.59 -0.85
CA ILE A 11 4.92 -4.54 -0.38
C ILE A 11 5.32 -3.15 -0.87
N GLN A 12 6.61 -2.84 -0.83
CA GLN A 12 7.15 -1.55 -1.31
C GLN A 12 6.91 -1.42 -2.80
N ARG A 13 7.24 -2.46 -3.58
CA ARG A 13 7.04 -2.47 -5.02
C ARG A 13 5.57 -2.29 -5.41
N VAL A 14 4.65 -3.00 -4.74
CA VAL A 14 3.21 -2.88 -5.03
C VAL A 14 2.69 -1.50 -4.66
N PHE A 15 3.08 -0.97 -3.49
CA PHE A 15 2.72 0.38 -3.08
C PHE A 15 3.21 1.43 -4.07
N GLU A 16 4.49 1.36 -4.47
CA GLU A 16 5.10 2.25 -5.46
C GLU A 16 4.36 2.19 -6.80
N THR A 17 4.11 0.98 -7.31
CA THR A 17 3.40 0.78 -8.58
C THR A 17 1.98 1.34 -8.56
N LEU A 18 1.24 1.15 -7.46
CA LEU A 18 -0.13 1.67 -7.33
C LEU A 18 -0.13 3.19 -7.12
N SER A 19 0.91 3.73 -6.48
CA SER A 19 1.09 5.16 -6.29
C SER A 19 1.57 5.88 -7.55
N GLU A 20 2.17 5.15 -8.49
CA GLU A 20 2.62 5.68 -9.77
C GLU A 20 1.41 6.12 -10.60
N SER A 21 1.25 7.44 -10.77
CA SER A 21 0.05 8.07 -11.35
C SER A 21 -1.24 7.90 -10.55
N GLY A 22 -1.13 7.44 -9.30
CA GLY A 22 -2.20 7.43 -8.31
C GLY A 22 -2.12 8.62 -7.35
N ASN A 23 -2.89 8.55 -6.28
CA ASN A 23 -2.86 9.47 -5.15
C ASN A 23 -2.57 8.71 -3.86
N VAL A 24 -1.47 9.05 -3.19
CA VAL A 24 -1.12 8.49 -1.89
C VAL A 24 -1.99 9.15 -0.82
N ILE A 25 -2.84 8.35 -0.18
CA ILE A 25 -3.69 8.79 0.93
C ILE A 25 -2.93 8.66 2.25
N MET A 26 -2.23 7.53 2.42
CA MET A 26 -1.35 7.29 3.56
C MET A 26 -0.06 6.65 3.04
N PRO A 27 1.11 7.31 3.23
CA PRO A 27 2.40 6.73 2.90
C PRO A 27 2.61 5.41 3.62
N LEU A 28 3.31 4.49 2.97
CA LEU A 28 3.68 3.21 3.57
C LEU A 28 4.55 3.43 4.81
N ALA A 29 4.02 3.12 5.99
CA ALA A 29 4.67 3.34 7.27
C ALA A 29 4.27 2.26 8.29
N PRO A 30 5.06 2.02 9.36
CA PRO A 30 4.66 1.12 10.44
C PRO A 30 3.38 1.56 11.13
N ALA A 31 2.54 0.60 11.50
CA ALA A 31 1.30 0.84 12.24
C ALA A 31 1.22 -0.07 13.47
N ALA A 32 0.32 0.24 14.41
CA ALA A 32 0.23 -0.49 15.67
C ALA A 32 -0.14 -1.99 15.51
N TRP A 33 -0.77 -2.35 14.38
CA TRP A 33 -1.26 -3.71 14.09
C TRP A 33 -0.49 -4.41 12.97
N THR A 34 0.50 -3.77 12.35
CA THR A 34 1.26 -4.35 11.24
C THR A 34 2.61 -3.64 11.05
N PRO A 35 3.66 -4.37 10.66
CA PRO A 35 4.97 -3.75 10.40
C PRO A 35 4.94 -2.65 9.33
N LEU A 36 4.05 -2.74 8.33
CA LEU A 36 3.89 -1.74 7.28
C LEU A 36 2.42 -1.65 6.85
N TYR A 37 1.91 -0.42 6.74
CA TYR A 37 0.58 -0.10 6.28
C TYR A 37 0.59 1.15 5.41
N GLY A 38 -0.22 1.16 4.35
CA GLY A 38 -0.37 2.30 3.46
C GLY A 38 -1.72 2.27 2.75
N MET A 39 -2.12 3.44 2.23
CA MET A 39 -3.36 3.61 1.49
C MET A 39 -3.12 4.44 0.23
N VAL A 40 -3.61 3.96 -0.90
CA VAL A 40 -3.41 4.58 -2.22
C VAL A 40 -4.70 4.50 -3.02
N ILE A 41 -5.03 5.58 -3.72
CA ILE A 41 -6.00 5.52 -4.83
C ILE A 41 -5.18 5.37 -6.11
N ASP A 42 -5.37 4.30 -6.87
CA ASP A 42 -4.60 4.09 -8.10
C ASP A 42 -5.06 5.03 -9.25
N ARG A 43 -4.38 4.95 -10.40
CA ARG A 43 -4.70 5.73 -11.60
C ARG A 43 -6.12 5.52 -12.16
N TYR A 44 -6.81 4.47 -11.74
CA TYR A 44 -8.17 4.13 -12.16
C TYR A 44 -9.21 4.60 -11.13
N GLY A 45 -8.79 5.23 -10.04
CA GLY A 45 -9.66 5.68 -8.96
C GLY A 45 -10.01 4.58 -7.96
N ILE A 46 -9.33 3.43 -7.99
CA ILE A 46 -9.58 2.33 -7.07
C ILE A 46 -8.85 2.58 -5.76
N TYR A 47 -9.58 2.46 -4.65
CA TYR A 47 -9.02 2.58 -3.30
C TYR A 47 -8.37 1.26 -2.85
N TRP A 48 -7.10 1.34 -2.46
CA TRP A 48 -6.28 0.22 -1.99
C TRP A 48 -5.81 0.44 -0.55
N ASN A 49 -6.10 -0.52 0.32
CA ASN A 49 -5.41 -0.71 1.58
C ASN A 49 -4.32 -1.77 1.40
N ILE A 50 -3.11 -1.48 1.83
CA ILE A 50 -1.96 -2.38 1.67
C ILE A 50 -1.33 -2.55 3.03
N MET A 51 -1.18 -3.79 3.50
CA MET A 51 -0.60 -4.08 4.80
C MET A 51 0.30 -5.31 4.81
N GLN A 52 1.35 -5.30 5.63
CA GLN A 52 2.20 -6.46 5.85
C GLN A 52 1.54 -7.43 6.82
N LYS A 53 1.58 -8.73 6.50
CA LYS A 53 1.12 -9.77 7.41
C LYS A 53 2.14 -10.07 8.50
#